data_AF-A0A5E5PRJ1-F1
#
_entry.id   AF-A0A5E5PRJ1-F1
#
_cell.length_a   1.000
_cell.length_b   1.000
_cell.length_c   1.000
_cell.angle_alpha   90.00
_cell.angle_beta   90.00
_cell.angle_gamma   90.00
#
_symmetry.space_group_name_H-M   'P 1'
#
loop_
_entity.id
_entity.type
_entity.pdbx_description
1 polymer ?
#
loop_
_entity_poly.entity_id
_entity_poly.type
_entity_poly.pdbx_seq_one_letter_code
_entity_poly.pdbx_strand_id
1 'polypeptide(L)'
;MNNNIKKFIKQTISDLIKSTSNNEKIDKLSLRHKKKIHFIPIRYRIFGGLLQSMNINFGNFVEKLLHKIIKSEKDLTINKNSSKKIILPITQRSSDLIDTHITDCQTENFDEEELVNKFNSLLDMCLKFEENTQEKTVNNTKKHDIDVLFSVKNDKVYYLEIKYNDDHDTGKYEEINRRFLKSYIGISNIIKVYDREKFKPIIYYLTQKKLKGNIYTPEKENIYRGKKLFEEFFTVKYSDLDDFLNKIGDDKDIIELFDNLYNKVRKDLSL
;
A
#
# COMPACT_ATOMS: atom_id res chain seq x y z
N MET A 1 0.20 -23.92 -10.36
CA MET A 1 -0.38 -22.57 -10.30
C MET A 1 -1.74 -22.63 -9.64
N ASN A 2 -1.87 -22.06 -8.44
CA ASN A 2 -3.10 -22.11 -7.65
C ASN A 2 -4.26 -21.42 -8.42
N ASN A 3 -5.38 -22.11 -8.67
CA ASN A 3 -6.51 -21.53 -9.42
C ASN A 3 -7.15 -20.34 -8.69
N ASN A 4 -7.02 -20.26 -7.37
CA ASN A 4 -7.56 -19.16 -6.58
C ASN A 4 -6.82 -17.85 -6.84
N ILE A 5 -5.48 -17.87 -6.95
CA ILE A 5 -4.71 -16.64 -7.16
C ILE A 5 -5.01 -16.02 -8.54
N LYS A 6 -5.14 -16.84 -9.60
CA LYS A 6 -5.56 -16.34 -10.92
C LYS A 6 -6.91 -15.65 -10.85
N LYS A 7 -7.88 -16.28 -10.19
CA LYS A 7 -9.22 -15.73 -10.00
C LYS A 7 -9.18 -14.39 -9.26
N PHE A 8 -8.40 -14.31 -8.19
CA PHE A 8 -8.24 -13.06 -7.42
C PHE A 8 -7.60 -11.96 -8.26
N ILE A 9 -6.55 -12.27 -9.02
CA ILE A 9 -5.89 -11.30 -9.90
C ILE A 9 -6.87 -10.81 -10.97
N LYS A 10 -7.51 -11.71 -11.73
CA LYS A 10 -8.47 -11.36 -12.78
C LYS A 10 -9.60 -10.49 -12.27
N GLN A 11 -10.18 -10.85 -11.12
CA GLN A 11 -11.24 -10.06 -10.51
C GLN A 11 -10.74 -8.68 -10.11
N THR A 12 -9.57 -8.57 -9.50
CA THR A 12 -9.00 -7.29 -9.07
C THR A 12 -8.66 -6.38 -10.27
N ILE A 13 -8.20 -6.95 -11.39
CA ILE A 13 -8.01 -6.21 -12.66
C ILE A 13 -9.34 -5.68 -13.18
N SER A 14 -10.36 -6.53 -13.28
CA SER A 14 -11.71 -6.12 -13.71
C SER A 14 -12.24 -4.98 -12.83
N ASP A 15 -12.11 -5.10 -11.51
CA ASP A 15 -12.56 -4.09 -10.55
C ASP A 15 -11.80 -2.76 -10.74
N LEU A 16 -10.47 -2.82 -10.98
CA LEU A 16 -9.65 -1.64 -11.25
C LEU A 16 -10.10 -0.94 -12.54
N ILE A 17 -10.27 -1.69 -13.64
CA ILE A 17 -10.71 -1.15 -14.93
C ILE A 17 -12.06 -0.45 -14.76
N LYS A 18 -13.06 -1.15 -14.20
CA LYS A 18 -14.41 -0.57 -13.95
C LYS A 18 -14.36 0.70 -13.12
N SER A 19 -13.54 0.73 -12.07
CA SER A 19 -13.42 1.90 -11.19
C SER A 19 -12.72 3.10 -11.85
N THR A 20 -11.85 2.86 -12.84
CA THR A 20 -11.07 3.91 -13.52
C THR A 20 -11.72 4.38 -14.83
N SER A 21 -12.59 3.56 -15.44
CA SER A 21 -13.25 3.84 -16.72
C SER A 21 -14.77 4.00 -16.64
N ASN A 22 -15.29 4.45 -15.50
CA ASN A 22 -16.70 4.82 -15.39
C ASN A 22 -17.02 6.08 -16.23
N ASN A 23 -18.29 6.28 -16.58
CA ASN A 23 -18.68 7.36 -17.48
C ASN A 23 -18.29 8.74 -16.92
N GLU A 24 -18.47 8.97 -15.63
CA GLU A 24 -18.09 10.23 -14.98
C GLU A 24 -16.59 10.58 -15.15
N LYS A 25 -15.70 9.60 -14.99
CA LYS A 25 -14.25 9.79 -15.20
C LYS A 25 -13.92 10.06 -16.67
N ILE A 26 -14.57 9.33 -17.57
CA ILE A 26 -14.41 9.53 -19.02
C ILE A 26 -14.88 10.94 -19.42
N ASP A 27 -16.01 11.40 -18.89
CA ASP A 27 -16.57 12.72 -19.16
C ASP A 27 -15.64 13.83 -18.65
N LYS A 28 -15.14 13.70 -17.42
CA LYS A 28 -14.15 14.63 -16.85
C LYS A 28 -12.88 14.71 -17.70
N LEU A 29 -12.35 13.56 -18.16
CA LEU A 29 -11.21 13.53 -19.07
C LEU A 29 -11.55 14.21 -20.41
N SER A 30 -12.71 13.92 -20.96
CA SER A 30 -13.18 14.49 -22.24
C SER A 30 -13.25 16.00 -22.17
N LEU A 31 -13.91 16.56 -21.15
CA LEU A 31 -14.00 18.00 -20.90
C LEU A 31 -12.62 18.65 -20.75
N ARG A 32 -11.71 17.98 -20.01
CA ARG A 32 -10.33 18.47 -19.83
C ARG A 32 -9.55 18.51 -21.14
N HIS A 33 -9.73 17.53 -22.02
CA HIS A 33 -8.99 17.42 -23.28
C HIS A 33 -9.59 18.23 -24.43
N LYS A 34 -10.92 18.50 -24.43
CA LYS A 34 -11.59 19.40 -25.39
C LYS A 34 -11.02 20.83 -25.35
N LYS A 35 -10.61 21.30 -24.17
CA LYS A 35 -10.04 22.65 -23.97
C LYS A 35 -8.58 22.81 -24.42
N LYS A 36 -7.92 21.73 -24.86
CA LYS A 36 -6.48 21.70 -25.13
C LYS A 36 -6.20 21.56 -26.62
N ILE A 37 -5.52 22.56 -27.21
CA ILE A 37 -4.90 22.47 -28.54
C ILE A 37 -3.78 21.42 -28.47
N HIS A 38 -3.83 20.39 -29.31
CA HIS A 38 -2.86 19.29 -29.29
C HIS A 38 -2.91 18.48 -30.59
N PHE A 39 -1.77 17.96 -31.03
CA PHE A 39 -1.68 17.10 -32.22
C PHE A 39 -2.21 15.65 -32.03
N ILE A 40 -2.31 15.16 -30.78
CA ILE A 40 -2.80 13.80 -30.51
C ILE A 40 -4.32 13.85 -30.49
N PRO A 41 -5.03 13.02 -31.28
CA PRO A 41 -6.48 13.04 -31.34
C PRO A 41 -7.10 12.80 -29.96
N ILE A 42 -8.20 13.50 -29.69
CA ILE A 42 -8.82 13.55 -28.35
C ILE A 42 -9.14 12.16 -27.77
N ARG A 43 -9.63 11.21 -28.60
CA ARG A 43 -9.94 9.84 -28.14
C ARG A 43 -8.69 9.09 -27.62
N TYR A 44 -7.53 9.26 -28.25
CA TYR A 44 -6.27 8.69 -27.76
C TYR A 44 -5.80 9.35 -26.47
N ARG A 45 -5.99 10.68 -26.33
CA ARG A 45 -5.65 11.39 -25.09
C ARG A 45 -6.53 10.94 -23.92
N ILE A 46 -7.82 10.70 -24.16
CA ILE A 46 -8.73 10.14 -23.15
C ILE A 46 -8.29 8.73 -22.76
N PHE A 47 -8.06 7.85 -23.73
CA PHE A 47 -7.63 6.47 -23.47
C PHE A 47 -6.29 6.42 -22.71
N GLY A 48 -5.29 7.19 -23.15
CA GLY A 48 -4.02 7.32 -22.43
C GLY A 48 -4.19 7.85 -21.00
N GLY A 49 -5.12 8.79 -20.78
CA GLY A 49 -5.47 9.28 -19.44
C GLY A 49 -6.08 8.20 -18.54
N LEU A 50 -6.88 7.28 -19.10
CA LEU A 50 -7.42 6.14 -18.36
C LEU A 50 -6.31 5.15 -17.97
N LEU A 51 -5.43 4.79 -18.91
CA LEU A 51 -4.28 3.92 -18.63
C LEU A 51 -3.35 4.52 -17.57
N GLN A 52 -3.07 5.83 -17.67
CA GLN A 52 -2.31 6.55 -16.64
C GLN A 52 -3.00 6.48 -15.27
N SER A 53 -4.33 6.61 -15.23
CA SER A 53 -5.10 6.46 -13.99
C SER A 53 -4.96 5.05 -13.41
N MET A 54 -4.97 4.01 -14.24
CA MET A 54 -4.74 2.63 -13.79
C MET A 54 -3.35 2.45 -13.20
N ASN A 55 -2.31 2.98 -13.86
CA ASN A 55 -0.93 2.92 -13.36
C ASN A 55 -0.79 3.59 -11.99
N ILE A 56 -1.40 4.77 -11.80
CA ILE A 56 -1.41 5.47 -10.50
C ILE A 56 -2.14 4.63 -9.44
N ASN A 57 -3.20 3.92 -9.81
CA ASN A 57 -3.98 3.08 -8.90
C ASN A 57 -3.41 1.66 -8.74
N PHE A 58 -2.23 1.36 -9.26
CA PHE A 58 -1.64 0.03 -9.12
C PHE A 58 -1.34 -0.33 -7.67
N GLY A 59 -0.95 0.63 -6.82
CA GLY A 59 -0.84 0.41 -5.36
C GLY A 59 -2.14 -0.11 -4.74
N ASN A 60 -3.28 0.50 -5.09
CA ASN A 60 -4.60 0.05 -4.65
C ASN A 60 -4.98 -1.34 -5.19
N PHE A 61 -4.45 -1.73 -6.36
CA PHE A 61 -4.60 -3.09 -6.87
C PHE A 61 -3.90 -4.10 -5.94
N VAL A 62 -2.66 -3.81 -5.54
CA VAL A 62 -1.90 -4.70 -4.62
C VAL A 62 -2.62 -4.83 -3.28
N GLU A 63 -3.10 -3.73 -2.71
CA GLU A 63 -3.89 -3.73 -1.47
C GLU A 63 -5.12 -4.63 -1.58
N LYS A 64 -5.96 -4.42 -2.61
CA LYS A 64 -7.18 -5.22 -2.81
C LYS A 64 -6.86 -6.69 -3.05
N LEU A 65 -5.78 -6.99 -3.76
CA LEU A 65 -5.34 -8.36 -4.00
C LEU A 65 -4.96 -9.05 -2.68
N LEU A 66 -4.14 -8.39 -1.85
CA LEU A 66 -3.76 -8.91 -0.54
C LEU A 66 -4.98 -9.13 0.37
N HIS A 67 -5.97 -8.23 0.35
CA HIS A 67 -7.23 -8.44 1.07
C HIS A 67 -7.97 -9.69 0.62
N LYS A 68 -8.04 -9.97 -0.68
CA LYS A 68 -8.67 -11.20 -1.19
C LYS A 68 -7.91 -12.44 -0.75
N ILE A 69 -6.57 -12.40 -0.79
CA ILE A 69 -5.71 -13.50 -0.34
C ILE A 69 -5.91 -13.75 1.16
N ILE A 70 -5.78 -12.71 1.99
CA ILE A 70 -5.94 -12.82 3.45
C ILE A 70 -7.31 -13.39 3.83
N LYS A 71 -8.39 -12.94 3.18
CA LYS A 71 -9.75 -13.47 3.41
C LYS A 71 -9.92 -14.94 3.02
N SER A 72 -9.02 -15.47 2.19
CA SER A 72 -9.05 -16.88 1.77
C SER A 72 -8.22 -17.79 2.67
N GLU A 73 -7.35 -17.23 3.51
CA GLU A 73 -6.55 -17.99 4.46
C GLU A 73 -7.36 -18.27 5.74
N LYS A 74 -7.30 -19.52 6.22
CA LYS A 74 -8.09 -19.95 7.39
C LYS A 74 -7.64 -19.31 8.70
N ASP A 75 -6.34 -19.09 8.83
CA ASP A 75 -5.71 -18.62 10.07
C ASP A 75 -5.57 -17.10 10.14
N LEU A 76 -6.01 -16.38 9.10
CA LEU A 76 -5.91 -14.93 9.04
C LEU A 76 -7.26 -14.24 9.13
N THR A 77 -7.31 -13.09 9.81
CA THR A 77 -8.53 -12.29 9.92
C THR A 77 -8.22 -10.83 9.60
N ILE A 78 -8.95 -10.24 8.66
CA ILE A 78 -8.83 -8.80 8.36
C ILE A 78 -9.49 -7.98 9.47
N ASN A 79 -8.74 -7.01 10.00
CA ASN A 79 -9.26 -6.07 10.97
C ASN A 79 -10.26 -5.11 10.32
N LYS A 80 -11.34 -4.76 11.05
CA LYS A 80 -12.38 -3.84 10.59
C LYS A 80 -11.88 -2.44 10.16
N ASN A 81 -10.67 -2.05 10.59
CA ASN A 81 -10.05 -0.77 10.26
C ASN A 81 -9.17 -0.82 9.00
N SER A 82 -8.93 -2.00 8.44
CA SER A 82 -8.19 -2.17 7.18
C SER A 82 -8.91 -1.52 6.00
N SER A 83 -8.17 -0.91 5.07
CA SER A 83 -8.66 -0.11 3.93
C SER A 83 -9.56 1.07 4.30
N LYS A 84 -9.49 1.56 5.55
CA LYS A 84 -10.29 2.72 5.99
C LYS A 84 -9.43 3.96 6.13
N LYS A 85 -10.05 5.09 5.77
CA LYS A 85 -9.58 6.44 6.10
C LYS A 85 -10.05 6.82 7.49
N ILE A 86 -9.15 6.79 8.46
CA ILE A 86 -9.48 7.11 9.86
C ILE A 86 -8.52 8.14 10.45
N ILE A 87 -9.00 8.85 11.46
CA ILE A 87 -8.14 9.73 12.26
C ILE A 87 -7.32 8.84 13.17
N LEU A 88 -6.01 9.07 13.18
CA LEU A 88 -5.06 8.31 13.97
C LEU A 88 -4.70 9.11 15.22
N PRO A 89 -5.19 8.71 16.41
CA PRO A 89 -4.84 9.40 17.64
C PRO A 89 -3.38 9.10 17.97
N ILE A 90 -2.56 10.14 18.12
CA ILE A 90 -1.15 10.04 18.52
C ILE A 90 -0.83 11.29 19.35
N THR A 91 -0.07 11.15 20.42
CA THR A 91 0.36 12.31 21.22
C THR A 91 1.39 13.15 20.47
N GLN A 92 1.49 14.44 20.80
CA GLN A 92 2.54 15.30 20.24
C GLN A 92 3.94 14.74 20.53
N ARG A 93 4.17 14.23 21.74
CA ARG A 93 5.46 13.65 22.13
C ARG A 93 5.87 12.48 21.24
N SER A 94 4.98 11.52 20.98
CA SER A 94 5.30 10.40 20.08
C SER A 94 5.53 10.89 18.64
N SER A 95 4.80 11.91 18.19
CA SER A 95 5.07 12.55 16.90
C SER A 95 6.47 13.15 16.84
N ASP A 96 6.89 13.87 17.88
CA ASP A 96 8.21 14.52 17.95
C ASP A 96 9.35 13.49 18.02
N LEU A 97 9.15 12.37 18.74
CA LEU A 97 10.09 11.25 18.78
C LEU A 97 10.29 10.64 17.39
N ILE A 98 9.20 10.44 16.64
CA ILE A 98 9.27 9.95 15.26
C ILE A 98 10.01 10.95 14.37
N ASP A 99 9.70 12.24 14.47
CA ASP A 99 10.34 13.26 13.65
C ASP A 99 11.84 13.41 13.98
N THR A 100 12.22 13.21 15.24
CA THR A 100 13.63 13.13 15.69
C THR A 100 14.32 11.92 15.06
N HIS A 101 13.74 10.71 15.18
CA HIS A 101 14.31 9.50 14.57
C HIS A 101 14.53 9.64 13.06
N ILE A 102 13.55 10.22 12.37
CA ILE A 102 13.66 10.49 10.92
C ILE A 102 14.83 11.43 10.63
N THR A 103 14.99 12.50 11.42
CA THR A 103 16.09 13.45 11.28
C THR A 103 17.44 12.79 11.55
N ASP A 104 17.55 12.04 12.65
CA ASP A 104 18.77 11.32 13.02
C ASP A 104 19.22 10.38 11.89
N CYS A 105 18.28 9.63 11.29
CA CYS A 105 18.59 8.74 10.16
C CYS A 105 19.09 9.49 8.91
N GLN A 106 18.80 10.79 8.76
CA GLN A 106 19.28 11.60 7.64
C GLN A 106 20.66 12.21 7.90
N THR A 107 20.96 12.49 9.17
CA THR A 107 22.19 13.19 9.57
C THR A 107 23.29 12.25 10.04
N GLU A 108 22.92 11.08 10.56
CA GLU A 108 23.82 10.06 11.08
C GLU A 108 23.92 8.89 10.09
N ASN A 109 25.07 8.22 10.06
CA ASN A 109 25.31 7.05 9.21
C ASN A 109 25.22 5.79 10.06
N PHE A 110 23.99 5.30 10.31
CA PHE A 110 23.79 4.05 11.03
C PHE A 110 24.12 2.84 10.17
N ASP A 111 24.77 1.86 10.77
CA ASP A 111 24.73 0.50 10.22
C ASP A 111 23.37 -0.19 10.52
N GLU A 112 23.17 -1.39 9.98
CA GLU A 112 21.89 -2.11 10.13
C GLU A 112 21.61 -2.49 11.58
N GLU A 113 22.62 -2.83 12.39
CA GLU A 113 22.44 -3.23 13.79
C GLU A 113 22.08 -2.01 14.66
N GLU A 114 22.77 -0.89 14.45
CA GLU A 114 22.44 0.38 15.06
C GLU A 114 21.02 0.84 14.70
N LEU A 115 20.65 0.71 13.42
CA LEU A 115 19.31 1.07 12.95
C LEU A 115 18.22 0.20 13.61
N VAL A 116 18.44 -1.11 13.73
CA VAL A 116 17.53 -2.03 14.43
C VAL A 116 17.34 -1.60 15.89
N ASN A 117 18.44 -1.33 16.60
CA ASN A 117 18.40 -0.94 18.00
C ASN A 117 17.66 0.40 18.20
N LYS A 118 17.97 1.42 17.39
CA LYS A 118 17.29 2.72 17.44
C LYS A 118 15.81 2.62 17.08
N PHE A 119 15.47 1.89 16.02
CA PHE A 119 14.09 1.68 15.59
C PHE A 119 13.27 0.98 16.67
N ASN A 120 13.78 -0.09 17.26
CA ASN A 120 13.09 -0.82 18.32
C ASN A 120 12.93 0.03 19.58
N SER A 121 13.97 0.78 19.97
CA SER A 121 13.90 1.72 21.09
C SER A 121 12.84 2.80 20.87
N LEU A 122 12.77 3.39 19.67
CA LEU A 122 11.73 4.36 19.30
C LEU A 122 10.33 3.78 19.50
N LEU A 123 10.09 2.58 18.95
CA LEU A 123 8.77 1.95 19.01
C LEU A 123 8.38 1.67 20.47
N ASP A 124 9.28 1.10 21.27
CA ASP A 124 9.02 0.78 22.67
C ASP A 124 8.73 2.05 23.49
N MET A 125 9.49 3.13 23.27
CA MET A 125 9.25 4.43 23.91
C MET A 125 7.87 5.00 23.55
N CYS A 126 7.52 5.00 22.26
CA CYS A 126 6.24 5.53 21.80
C CYS A 126 5.07 4.69 22.35
N LEU A 127 5.12 3.37 22.22
CA LEU A 127 4.03 2.50 22.67
C LEU A 127 3.82 2.60 24.19
N LYS A 128 4.88 2.59 24.99
CA LYS A 128 4.81 2.78 26.44
C LYS A 128 4.24 4.15 26.80
N PHE A 129 4.62 5.19 26.07
CA PHE A 129 4.08 6.53 26.31
C PHE A 129 2.58 6.61 25.98
N GLU A 130 2.17 6.06 24.85
CA GLU A 130 0.78 6.04 24.40
C GLU A 130 -0.14 5.16 25.25
N GLU A 131 0.38 4.10 25.86
CA GLU A 131 -0.34 3.25 26.81
C GLU A 131 -0.66 4.03 28.10
N ASN A 132 0.32 4.78 28.62
CA ASN A 132 0.20 5.52 29.88
C ASN A 132 -0.52 6.87 29.74
N THR A 133 -0.80 7.31 28.50
CA THR A 133 -1.45 8.59 28.24
C THR A 133 -2.93 8.41 27.95
N GLN A 134 -3.79 8.92 28.84
CA GLN A 134 -5.24 8.86 28.69
C GLN A 134 -5.74 9.85 27.61
N GLU A 135 -5.28 11.10 27.66
CA GLU A 135 -5.64 12.13 26.68
C GLU A 135 -4.69 12.14 25.49
N LYS A 136 -5.15 11.56 24.39
CA LYS A 136 -4.40 11.54 23.13
C LYS A 136 -4.71 12.82 22.39
N THR A 137 -3.72 13.72 22.32
CA THR A 137 -3.87 14.99 21.61
C THR A 137 -4.15 14.72 20.14
N VAL A 138 -5.37 14.93 19.67
CA VAL A 138 -5.69 14.82 18.23
C VAL A 138 -5.23 16.10 17.54
N ASN A 139 -3.92 16.35 17.51
CA ASN A 139 -3.37 17.49 16.74
C ASN A 139 -3.46 17.23 15.22
N ASN A 140 -3.69 15.97 14.81
CA ASN A 140 -3.95 15.59 13.43
C ASN A 140 -5.44 15.31 13.20
N THR A 141 -6.18 16.31 12.69
CA THR A 141 -7.55 16.12 12.19
C THR A 141 -7.59 15.41 10.82
N LYS A 142 -6.44 15.22 10.19
CA LYS A 142 -6.32 14.58 8.88
C LYS A 142 -6.54 13.06 9.00
N LYS A 143 -7.38 12.52 8.12
CA LYS A 143 -7.58 11.07 8.00
C LYS A 143 -6.39 10.43 7.27
N HIS A 144 -5.97 9.28 7.75
CA HIS A 144 -4.93 8.45 7.16
C HIS A 144 -5.54 7.16 6.60
N ASP A 145 -5.02 6.72 5.46
CA ASP A 145 -5.31 5.41 4.88
C ASP A 145 -4.56 4.32 5.67
N ILE A 146 -5.26 3.25 6.04
CA ILE A 146 -4.64 2.02 6.55
C ILE A 146 -4.73 0.99 5.44
N ASP A 147 -3.63 0.70 4.75
CA ASP A 147 -3.65 -0.21 3.59
C ASP A 147 -4.12 -1.62 4.02
N VAL A 148 -3.34 -2.31 4.85
CA VAL A 148 -3.70 -3.65 5.35
C VAL A 148 -3.45 -3.79 6.84
N LEU A 149 -4.47 -4.27 7.56
CA LEU A 149 -4.38 -4.61 8.97
C LEU A 149 -5.06 -5.96 9.19
N PHE A 150 -4.31 -6.96 9.65
CA PHE A 150 -4.82 -8.31 9.85
C PHE A 150 -4.22 -8.98 11.09
N SER A 151 -4.86 -10.02 11.59
CA SER A 151 -4.39 -10.85 12.70
C SER A 151 -4.13 -12.28 12.23
N VAL A 152 -3.13 -12.92 12.84
CA VAL A 152 -2.88 -14.36 12.74
C VAL A 152 -3.46 -15.02 13.98
N LYS A 153 -4.43 -15.92 13.80
CA LYS A 153 -5.12 -16.67 14.88
C LYS A 153 -5.67 -15.78 16.01
N ASN A 154 -5.95 -14.50 15.72
CA ASN A 154 -6.34 -13.46 16.68
C ASN A 154 -5.32 -13.20 17.82
N ASP A 155 -4.07 -13.60 17.63
CA ASP A 155 -3.00 -13.41 18.62
C ASP A 155 -2.11 -12.22 18.24
N LYS A 156 -1.44 -12.33 17.08
CA LYS A 156 -0.55 -11.27 16.58
C LYS A 156 -1.22 -10.47 15.48
N VAL A 157 -1.10 -9.15 15.56
CA VAL A 157 -1.62 -8.18 14.59
C VAL A 157 -0.46 -7.67 13.74
N TYR A 158 -0.72 -7.48 12.44
CA TYR A 158 0.23 -6.98 11.47
C TYR A 158 -0.38 -5.81 10.71
N TYR A 159 0.34 -4.69 10.69
CA TYR A 159 0.04 -3.53 9.84
C TYR A 159 1.00 -3.54 8.66
N LEU A 160 0.46 -3.52 7.44
CA LEU A 160 1.24 -3.37 6.22
C LEU A 160 1.01 -1.98 5.62
N GLU A 161 2.10 -1.26 5.36
CA GLU A 161 2.14 -0.13 4.43
C GLU A 161 2.62 -0.65 3.07
N ILE A 162 1.78 -0.59 2.05
CA ILE A 162 2.03 -1.22 0.76
C ILE A 162 2.71 -0.24 -0.20
N LYS A 163 3.73 -0.74 -0.90
CA LYS A 163 4.42 -0.05 -1.98
C LYS A 163 4.63 -1.03 -3.15
N TYR A 164 4.64 -0.49 -4.36
CA TYR A 164 4.92 -1.30 -5.55
C TYR A 164 6.40 -1.70 -5.59
N ASN A 165 7.28 -0.71 -5.53
CA ASN A 165 8.73 -0.83 -5.58
C ASN A 165 9.39 0.28 -4.72
N ASP A 166 10.70 0.19 -4.53
CA ASP A 166 11.51 1.20 -3.83
C ASP A 166 12.29 2.06 -4.83
N ASP A 167 11.60 2.73 -5.77
CA ASP A 167 12.21 3.64 -6.74
C ASP A 167 11.91 5.13 -6.50
N HIS A 168 11.15 5.46 -5.45
CA HIS A 168 10.60 6.80 -5.22
C HIS A 168 11.67 7.91 -5.12
N ASP A 169 11.28 9.17 -5.34
CA ASP A 169 12.17 10.32 -5.12
C ASP A 169 12.63 10.38 -3.65
N THR A 170 13.84 10.87 -3.38
CA THR A 170 14.45 10.86 -2.03
C THR A 170 13.56 11.49 -0.95
N GLY A 171 12.92 12.63 -1.23
CA GLY A 171 11.98 13.27 -0.30
C GLY A 171 10.70 12.47 -0.01
N LYS A 172 10.30 11.55 -0.91
CA LYS A 172 9.15 10.68 -0.66
C LYS A 172 9.48 9.56 0.31
N TYR A 173 10.74 9.13 0.44
CA TYR A 173 11.12 8.09 1.40
C TYR A 173 10.96 8.52 2.84
N GLU A 174 11.42 9.71 3.16
CA GLU A 174 11.27 10.32 4.47
C GLU A 174 9.79 10.38 4.88
N GLU A 175 8.95 10.94 4.00
CA GLU A 175 7.52 11.07 4.26
C GLU A 175 6.82 9.70 4.40
N ILE A 176 7.20 8.71 3.58
CA ILE A 176 6.67 7.34 3.69
C ILE A 176 7.00 6.74 5.05
N ASN A 177 8.25 6.81 5.50
CA ASN A 177 8.68 6.21 6.77
C ASN A 177 8.08 6.96 7.97
N ARG A 178 8.06 8.30 7.93
CA ARG A 178 7.36 9.12 8.93
C ARG A 178 5.89 8.74 9.03
N ARG A 179 5.20 8.63 7.89
CA ARG A 179 3.78 8.24 7.85
C ARG A 179 3.58 6.83 8.36
N PHE A 180 4.42 5.88 7.96
CA PHE A 180 4.38 4.49 8.41
C PHE A 180 4.48 4.37 9.94
N LEU A 181 5.45 5.07 10.55
CA LEU A 181 5.63 5.09 12.00
C LEU A 181 4.44 5.74 12.72
N LYS A 182 3.99 6.92 12.25
CA LYS A 182 2.81 7.59 12.83
C LYS A 182 1.55 6.75 12.67
N SER A 183 1.43 6.03 11.55
CA SER A 183 0.35 5.08 11.30
C SER A 183 0.34 3.94 12.31
N TYR A 184 1.49 3.29 12.50
CA TYR A 184 1.64 2.20 13.45
C TYR A 184 1.25 2.63 14.87
N ILE A 185 1.83 3.72 15.38
CA ILE A 185 1.54 4.23 16.73
C ILE A 185 0.07 4.70 16.85
N GLY A 186 -0.47 5.30 15.80
CA GLY A 186 -1.89 5.66 15.79
C GLY A 186 -2.83 4.46 15.80
N ILE A 187 -2.47 3.39 15.12
CA ILE A 187 -3.26 2.15 15.08
C ILE A 187 -3.22 1.44 16.42
N SER A 188 -2.06 1.38 17.11
CA SER A 188 -1.94 0.74 18.44
C SER A 188 -2.94 1.33 19.43
N ASN A 189 -3.15 2.64 19.37
CA ASN A 189 -4.14 3.37 20.16
C ASN A 189 -5.60 3.01 19.86
N ILE A 190 -5.90 2.61 18.63
CA ILE A 190 -7.25 2.24 18.18
C ILE A 190 -7.56 0.80 18.54
N ILE A 191 -6.60 -0.11 18.34
CA ILE A 191 -6.77 -1.54 18.64
C ILE A 191 -6.42 -1.91 20.09
N LYS A 192 -5.83 -0.97 20.85
CA LYS A 192 -5.39 -1.12 22.25
C LYS A 192 -4.35 -2.24 22.42
N VAL A 193 -3.38 -2.30 21.51
CA VAL A 193 -2.25 -3.24 21.57
C VAL A 193 -0.95 -2.46 21.55
N TYR A 194 -0.27 -2.39 22.69
CA TYR A 194 0.97 -1.63 22.89
C TYR A 194 2.21 -2.52 23.03
N ASP A 195 2.02 -3.83 22.94
CA ASP A 195 3.10 -4.82 22.97
C ASP A 195 3.60 -5.06 21.54
N ARG A 196 4.88 -4.76 21.30
CA ARG A 196 5.53 -4.87 19.99
C ARG A 196 5.65 -6.32 19.52
N GLU A 197 5.63 -7.29 20.44
CA GLU A 197 5.61 -8.72 20.12
C GLU A 197 4.24 -9.20 19.62
N LYS A 198 3.18 -8.45 19.94
CA LYS A 198 1.80 -8.71 19.52
C LYS A 198 1.33 -7.83 18.38
N PHE A 199 1.98 -6.70 18.11
CA PHE A 199 1.63 -5.82 17.00
C PHE A 199 2.87 -5.39 16.20
N LYS A 200 3.01 -5.92 14.98
CA LYS A 200 4.18 -5.70 14.13
C LYS A 200 3.85 -4.79 12.93
N PRO A 201 4.61 -3.70 12.72
CA PRO A 201 4.52 -2.89 11.51
C PRO A 201 5.47 -3.40 10.43
N ILE A 202 5.00 -3.42 9.18
CA ILE A 202 5.77 -3.88 8.02
C ILE A 202 5.56 -2.90 6.85
N ILE A 203 6.65 -2.45 6.21
CA ILE A 203 6.60 -1.87 4.87
C ILE A 203 6.72 -3.02 3.88
N TYR A 204 5.70 -3.21 3.04
CA TYR A 204 5.70 -4.28 2.05
C TYR A 204 5.92 -3.72 0.64
N TYR A 205 6.97 -4.18 -0.02
CA TYR A 205 7.22 -3.95 -1.45
C TYR A 205 6.85 -5.19 -2.26
N LEU A 206 6.01 -5.02 -3.28
CA LEU A 206 5.63 -6.14 -4.14
C LEU A 206 6.83 -6.73 -4.90
N THR A 207 7.82 -5.92 -5.26
CA THR A 207 9.02 -6.37 -5.98
C THR A 207 10.06 -7.01 -5.06
N GLN A 208 10.75 -8.05 -5.54
CA GLN A 208 11.82 -8.73 -4.81
C GLN A 208 13.11 -7.88 -4.69
N LYS A 209 13.43 -7.11 -5.73
CA LYS A 209 14.70 -6.36 -5.83
C LYS A 209 14.70 -5.15 -4.88
N LYS A 210 15.86 -4.91 -4.25
CA LYS A 210 16.20 -3.67 -3.54
C LYS A 210 16.82 -2.70 -4.55
N LEU A 211 16.28 -1.48 -4.67
CA LEU A 211 16.76 -0.47 -5.62
C LEU A 211 17.57 0.64 -4.93
N LYS A 212 16.97 1.39 -4.00
CA LYS A 212 17.62 2.52 -3.32
C LYS A 212 18.00 2.23 -1.86
N GLY A 213 17.28 1.31 -1.22
CA GLY A 213 17.44 0.98 0.19
C GLY A 213 16.85 1.99 1.17
N ASN A 214 16.65 1.54 2.41
CA ASN A 214 15.96 2.28 3.46
C ASN A 214 16.90 2.48 4.66
N ILE A 215 17.05 3.72 5.09
CA ILE A 215 17.88 4.11 6.25
C ILE A 215 17.04 4.40 7.51
N TYR A 216 15.71 4.35 7.40
CA TYR A 216 14.77 4.73 8.46
C TYR A 216 14.13 3.53 9.15
N THR A 217 13.97 2.43 8.41
CA THR A 217 13.30 1.21 8.86
C THR A 217 14.20 0.00 8.57
N PRO A 218 14.44 -0.88 9.56
CA PRO A 218 15.28 -2.07 9.40
C PRO A 218 14.84 -2.98 8.26
N GLU A 219 15.77 -3.31 7.37
CA GLU A 219 15.49 -4.05 6.14
C GLU A 219 15.11 -5.50 6.47
N LYS A 220 15.78 -6.12 7.44
CA LYS A 220 15.57 -7.53 7.77
C LYS A 220 14.32 -7.78 8.61
N GLU A 221 13.93 -6.83 9.45
CA GLU A 221 12.87 -7.05 10.44
C GLU A 221 11.51 -6.48 10.02
N ASN A 222 11.50 -5.28 9.42
CA ASN A 222 10.29 -4.50 9.18
C ASN A 222 10.05 -4.17 7.70
N ILE A 223 10.97 -4.54 6.80
CA ILE A 223 10.74 -4.46 5.35
C ILE A 223 10.56 -5.85 4.78
N TYR A 224 9.45 -6.04 4.08
CA TYR A 224 9.12 -7.30 3.41
C TYR A 224 9.08 -7.05 1.92
N ARG A 225 9.75 -7.93 1.16
CA ARG A 225 9.87 -7.81 -0.30
C ARG A 225 9.40 -9.08 -0.97
N GLY A 226 8.55 -8.91 -1.98
CA GLY A 226 8.04 -9.98 -2.83
C GLY A 226 7.64 -11.23 -2.04
N LYS A 227 8.45 -12.28 -2.17
CA LYS A 227 8.12 -13.60 -1.61
C LYS A 227 8.01 -13.66 -0.09
N LYS A 228 8.69 -12.78 0.66
CA LYS A 228 8.76 -12.89 2.14
C LYS A 228 7.39 -12.89 2.81
N LEU A 229 6.51 -11.96 2.42
CA LEU A 229 5.14 -11.89 2.97
C LEU A 229 4.32 -13.16 2.63
N PHE A 230 4.48 -13.67 1.41
CA PHE A 230 3.75 -14.84 0.93
C PHE A 230 4.22 -16.11 1.64
N GLU A 231 5.54 -16.30 1.74
CA GLU A 231 6.14 -17.45 2.42
C GLU A 231 5.78 -17.48 3.92
N GLU A 232 5.63 -16.30 4.55
CA GLU A 232 5.34 -16.20 5.98
C GLU A 232 3.86 -16.38 6.32
N PHE A 233 2.94 -15.86 5.48
CA PHE A 233 1.51 -15.78 5.84
C PHE A 233 0.55 -16.54 4.94
N PHE A 234 0.92 -16.86 3.70
CA PHE A 234 -0.05 -17.31 2.69
C PHE A 234 0.25 -18.72 2.19
N THR A 235 -0.81 -19.47 1.88
CA THR A 235 -0.71 -20.75 1.18
C THR A 235 -0.44 -20.54 -0.32
N VAL A 236 -0.86 -19.40 -0.86
CA VAL A 236 -0.54 -18.96 -2.22
C VAL A 236 0.94 -18.59 -2.31
N LYS A 237 1.62 -19.06 -3.35
CA LYS A 237 3.03 -18.73 -3.59
C LYS A 237 3.16 -17.41 -4.35
N TYR A 238 4.14 -16.61 -3.98
CA TYR A 238 4.52 -15.40 -4.72
C TYR A 238 4.88 -15.71 -6.19
N SER A 239 5.54 -16.85 -6.45
CA SER A 239 5.87 -17.28 -7.81
C SER A 239 4.64 -17.44 -8.71
N ASP A 240 3.50 -17.90 -8.17
CA ASP A 240 2.27 -18.02 -8.96
C ASP A 240 1.72 -16.63 -9.36
N LEU A 241 1.90 -15.62 -8.51
CA LEU A 241 1.54 -14.23 -8.80
C LEU A 241 2.46 -13.63 -9.86
N ASP A 242 3.77 -13.77 -9.64
CA ASP A 242 4.81 -13.28 -10.54
C ASP A 242 4.68 -13.90 -11.95
N ASP A 243 4.55 -15.23 -12.02
CA ASP A 243 4.35 -15.95 -13.28
C ASP A 243 3.10 -15.49 -14.03
N PHE A 244 1.99 -15.25 -13.31
CA PHE A 244 0.75 -14.78 -13.93
C PHE A 244 0.91 -13.37 -14.49
N LEU A 245 1.45 -12.45 -13.69
CA LEU A 245 1.59 -11.05 -14.09
C LEU A 245 2.61 -10.89 -15.23
N ASN A 246 3.67 -11.69 -15.28
CA ASN A 246 4.63 -11.69 -16.39
C ASN A 246 4.04 -12.21 -17.71
N LYS A 247 3.02 -13.08 -17.63
CA LYS A 247 2.33 -13.66 -18.82
C LYS A 247 0.94 -13.06 -19.05
N ILE A 248 0.61 -11.97 -18.36
CA ILE A 248 -0.74 -11.38 -18.39
C ILE A 248 -1.13 -10.89 -19.78
N GLY A 249 -0.15 -10.50 -20.60
CA GLY A 249 -0.35 -10.07 -21.97
C GLY A 249 -0.84 -11.17 -22.91
N ASP A 250 -0.78 -12.44 -22.49
CA ASP A 250 -1.27 -13.60 -23.26
C ASP A 250 -2.65 -14.09 -22.78
N ASP A 251 -3.19 -13.52 -21.70
CA ASP A 251 -4.48 -13.92 -21.13
C ASP A 251 -5.64 -13.28 -21.90
N LYS A 252 -6.32 -14.09 -22.72
CA LYS A 252 -7.41 -13.65 -23.62
C LYS A 252 -8.49 -12.85 -22.90
N ASP A 253 -8.90 -13.28 -21.70
CA ASP A 253 -9.96 -12.59 -20.95
C ASP A 253 -9.50 -11.18 -20.54
N ILE A 254 -8.23 -11.04 -20.15
CA ILE A 254 -7.67 -9.73 -19.77
C ILE A 254 -7.51 -8.84 -21.00
N ILE A 255 -7.00 -9.36 -22.11
CA ILE A 255 -6.88 -8.62 -23.38
C ILE A 255 -8.25 -8.10 -23.79
N GLU A 256 -9.28 -8.94 -23.75
CA GLU A 256 -10.65 -8.56 -24.11
C GLU A 256 -11.19 -7.41 -23.23
N LEU A 257 -10.85 -7.37 -21.93
CA LEU A 257 -11.22 -6.23 -21.07
C LEU A 257 -10.59 -4.91 -21.53
N PHE A 258 -9.32 -4.93 -21.94
CA PHE A 258 -8.63 -3.74 -22.45
C PHE A 258 -9.12 -3.35 -23.85
N ASP A 259 -9.40 -4.32 -24.71
CA ASP A 259 -9.95 -4.08 -26.05
C ASP A 259 -11.36 -3.48 -25.98
N ASN A 260 -12.20 -3.98 -25.08
CA ASN A 260 -13.53 -3.42 -24.84
C ASN A 260 -13.44 -1.97 -24.34
N LEU A 261 -12.51 -1.68 -23.44
CA LEU A 261 -12.27 -0.31 -23.01
C LEU A 261 -11.79 0.58 -24.15
N TYR A 262 -10.86 0.09 -24.97
CA TYR A 262 -10.35 0.81 -26.14
C TYR A 262 -11.49 1.11 -27.12
N ASN A 263 -12.30 0.12 -27.47
CA ASN A 263 -13.45 0.26 -28.37
C ASN A 263 -14.47 1.27 -27.83
N LYS A 264 -14.81 1.17 -26.54
CA LYS A 264 -15.71 2.13 -25.86
C LYS A 264 -15.25 3.58 -26.06
N VAL A 265 -13.96 3.85 -25.88
CA VAL A 265 -13.41 5.22 -26.01
C VAL A 265 -13.21 5.62 -27.47
N ARG A 266 -12.79 4.68 -28.32
CA ARG A 266 -12.34 4.97 -29.69
C ARG A 266 -13.45 4.96 -30.72
N LYS A 267 -14.55 4.24 -30.48
CA LYS A 267 -15.66 4.07 -31.40
C LYS A 267 -16.93 4.69 -30.85
N ASP A 268 -17.27 4.33 -29.60
CA ASP A 268 -18.63 4.53 -29.08
C ASP A 268 -18.82 5.85 -28.31
N LEU A 269 -17.72 6.49 -27.91
CA LEU A 269 -17.78 7.74 -27.16
C LEU A 269 -18.22 8.90 -28.05
N SER A 270 -19.40 9.46 -27.78
CA SER A 270 -19.83 10.73 -28.35
C SER A 270 -19.02 11.88 -27.71
N LEU A 271 -18.31 12.63 -28.54
CA LEU A 271 -17.48 13.76 -28.14
C LEU A 271 -18.05 15.06 -28.66
#